data_AF-A0A1M5VX20-F1
#
_entry.id   AF-A0A1M5VX20-F1
#
_cell.length_a   1.000
_cell.length_b   1.000
_cell.length_c   1.000
_cell.angle_alpha   90.00
_cell.angle_beta   90.00
_cell.angle_gamma   90.00
#
_symmetry.space_group_name_H-M   'P 1'
#
loop_
_entity.id
_entity.type
_entity.pdbx_description
1 polymer ?
#
loop_
_entity_poly.entity_id
_entity_poly.type
_entity_poly.pdbx_seq_one_letter_code
_entity_poly.pdbx_strand_id
1 'polypeptide(L)'
;MFLVIAIIVIIITVKIVTEQKYKQLEAEVLKELGFSNWNIISYFDEYVTVKSRQTLERYDDIKFFKENREKLVRAENIIKRKNDVAATLMRFLENNEYKSRSQYRRLTKQIDVVLKNEGAYRISVNYISSAGNNLGAREIAVNQYGIDRFKKDPSLLMGKGEYNKYLKEQQKEALNQKHHEYYENVNNIIDYANENRGSLVVKGSQEQLDGLIAQLFDRTVNSIKKIKTIDSEEWNIIGDFMNHLKGQIEKVVSINQKILEYYESPSFLKIKDTCEVLMSTQREFNEYITEKVQSISQLFGTRVVRNETTKDDEYNYIRPYKKTITPFTAEVSATVFASAENNPLEYVVKNFYPNKKSYPEQIQKLYRLVEELETLRDAKQIIENYKVEYQQYLGDVPNFIMENDESGFYSRLGFANIDESVLTVEYKFSYTSGGGMAQRSFTVPMTEETIVELIKVLESKLTASAFAKEQRALMTKKLREVIKNRDNFTCCNCSNSTHVEPNLLLEIDHIIPVSKGGYTVEDNLQTLCWKCNRAKSDKIIS
;
A
#
# COMPACT_ATOMS: atom_id res chain seq x y z
N MET A 1 101.64 -11.42 39.95
CA MET A 1 100.49 -11.07 40.82
C MET A 1 99.96 -9.66 40.52
N PHE A 2 100.78 -8.61 40.58
CA PHE A 2 100.38 -7.22 40.27
C PHE A 2 99.77 -7.01 38.88
N LEU A 3 100.34 -7.62 37.83
CA LEU A 3 99.84 -7.46 36.45
C LEU A 3 98.44 -8.07 36.24
N VAL A 4 98.17 -9.20 36.91
CA VAL A 4 96.86 -9.87 36.88
C VAL A 4 95.83 -9.05 37.65
N ILE A 5 96.20 -8.48 38.80
CA ILE A 5 95.33 -7.58 39.57
C ILE A 5 95.03 -6.31 38.78
N ALA A 6 96.02 -5.71 38.10
CA ALA A 6 95.82 -4.54 37.25
C ALA A 6 94.88 -4.83 36.06
N ILE A 7 95.02 -5.99 35.40
CA ILE A 7 94.11 -6.41 34.32
C ILE A 7 92.68 -6.62 34.85
N ILE A 8 92.52 -7.26 36.02
CA ILE A 8 91.21 -7.44 36.66
C ILE A 8 90.58 -6.09 37.02
N VAL A 9 91.35 -5.16 37.59
CA VAL A 9 90.89 -3.81 37.89
C VAL A 9 90.49 -3.06 36.62
N ILE A 10 91.26 -3.16 35.53
CA ILE A 10 90.92 -2.56 34.23
C ILE A 10 89.62 -3.16 33.68
N ILE A 11 89.45 -4.48 33.71
CA ILE A 11 88.22 -5.16 33.26
C ILE A 11 87.02 -4.70 34.09
N ILE A 12 87.16 -4.62 35.42
CA ILE A 12 86.10 -4.15 36.32
C ILE A 12 85.78 -2.67 36.04
N THR A 13 86.79 -1.83 35.88
CA THR A 13 86.63 -0.40 35.60
C THR A 13 85.96 -0.18 34.25
N VAL A 14 86.38 -0.91 33.20
CA VAL A 14 85.74 -0.90 31.89
C VAL A 14 84.29 -1.34 32.01
N LYS A 15 84.00 -2.42 32.74
CA LYS A 15 82.63 -2.89 32.98
C LYS A 15 81.77 -1.83 33.67
N ILE A 16 82.26 -1.20 34.74
CA ILE A 16 81.56 -0.12 35.45
C ILE A 16 81.28 1.06 34.51
N VAL A 17 82.28 1.51 33.75
CA VAL A 17 82.13 2.63 32.81
C VAL A 17 81.15 2.29 31.69
N THR A 18 81.18 1.05 31.16
CA THR A 18 80.21 0.61 30.15
C THR A 18 78.78 0.52 30.70
N GLU A 19 78.60 0.08 31.96
CA GLU A 19 77.29 0.04 32.61
C GLU A 19 76.77 1.45 32.86
N GLN A 20 77.61 2.39 33.31
CA GLN A 20 77.23 3.79 33.48
C GLN A 20 76.82 4.44 32.16
N LYS A 21 77.62 4.25 31.10
CA LYS A 21 77.30 4.74 29.75
C LYS A 21 75.99 4.15 29.20
N TYR A 22 75.72 2.88 29.49
CA TYR A 22 74.46 2.25 29.11
C TYR A 22 73.27 2.82 29.90
N LYS A 23 73.37 2.96 31.22
CA LYS A 23 72.30 3.54 32.05
C LYS A 23 71.96 4.98 31.66
N GLN A 24 72.97 5.78 31.31
CA GLN A 24 72.75 7.13 30.81
C GLN A 24 72.00 7.11 29.47
N LEU A 25 72.46 6.30 28.51
CA LEU A 25 71.79 6.12 27.23
C LEU A 25 70.35 5.61 27.38
N GLU A 26 70.15 4.63 28.25
CA GLU A 26 68.85 4.04 28.57
C GLU A 26 67.89 5.09 29.14
N ALA A 27 68.33 5.91 30.09
CA ALA A 27 67.50 6.96 30.69
C ALA A 27 67.10 8.05 29.67
N GLU A 28 68.03 8.46 28.79
CA GLU A 28 67.76 9.43 27.73
C GLU A 28 66.71 8.89 26.73
N VAL A 29 66.90 7.64 26.27
CA VAL A 29 65.99 7.00 25.31
C VAL A 29 64.62 6.70 25.92
N LEU A 30 64.56 6.21 27.15
CA LEU A 30 63.28 6.00 27.85
C LEU A 30 62.52 7.32 28.01
N LYS A 31 63.22 8.41 28.32
CA LYS A 31 62.63 9.75 28.42
C LYS A 31 62.09 10.25 27.09
N GLU A 32 62.84 10.07 25.99
CA GLU A 32 62.40 10.46 24.65
C GLU A 32 61.17 9.67 24.19
N LEU A 33 61.16 8.35 24.46
CA LEU A 33 60.04 7.48 24.13
C LEU A 33 58.84 7.64 25.09
N GLY A 34 58.98 8.42 26.16
CA GLY A 34 57.93 8.64 27.15
C GLY A 34 57.66 7.43 28.07
N PHE A 35 58.65 6.56 28.27
CA PHE A 35 58.54 5.35 29.09
C PHE A 35 59.32 5.48 30.41
N SER A 36 58.79 4.88 31.48
CA SER A 36 59.44 4.91 32.79
C SER A 36 60.52 3.83 32.96
N ASN A 37 60.36 2.69 32.28
CA ASN A 37 61.30 1.57 32.23
C ASN A 37 60.92 0.65 31.06
N TRP A 38 61.69 -0.43 30.81
CA TRP A 38 61.42 -1.38 29.73
C TRP A 38 60.26 -2.36 29.98
N ASN A 39 59.68 -2.40 31.19
CA ASN A 39 58.51 -3.24 31.51
C ASN A 39 57.20 -2.57 31.06
N ILE A 40 57.20 -2.07 29.82
CA ILE A 40 56.10 -1.29 29.20
C ILE A 40 54.97 -2.24 28.78
N ILE A 41 55.37 -3.41 28.29
CA ILE A 41 54.48 -4.50 27.89
C ILE A 41 54.89 -5.78 28.62
N SER A 42 53.98 -6.27 29.45
CA SER A 42 54.16 -7.52 30.20
C SER A 42 54.18 -8.71 29.23
N TYR A 43 54.96 -9.73 29.58
CA TYR A 43 54.91 -11.01 28.86
C TYR A 43 53.57 -11.69 29.08
N PHE A 44 53.16 -11.93 30.34
CA PHE A 44 51.83 -12.43 30.70
C PHE A 44 50.90 -11.29 31.13
N ASP A 45 49.67 -11.31 30.65
CA ASP A 45 48.65 -10.30 30.95
C ASP A 45 47.62 -10.78 31.97
N GLU A 46 47.54 -12.10 32.16
CA GLU A 46 46.55 -12.75 33.01
C GLU A 46 47.08 -14.07 33.57
N TYR A 47 46.62 -14.43 34.76
CA TYR A 47 47.02 -15.63 35.48
C TYR A 47 45.76 -16.37 35.97
N VAL A 48 45.60 -17.62 35.52
CA VAL A 48 44.53 -18.52 35.93
C VAL A 48 45.11 -19.65 36.77
N THR A 49 44.41 -20.05 37.83
CA THR A 49 44.76 -21.25 38.61
C THR A 49 43.74 -22.36 38.37
N VAL A 50 44.23 -23.55 38.03
CA VAL A 50 43.42 -24.77 37.91
C VAL A 50 43.85 -25.81 38.96
N LYS A 51 42.93 -26.70 39.34
CA LYS A 51 43.14 -27.69 40.42
C LYS A 51 43.44 -29.11 39.93
N SER A 52 43.54 -29.33 38.62
CA SER A 52 43.88 -30.64 38.07
C SER A 52 44.69 -30.53 36.78
N ARG A 53 45.54 -31.53 36.54
CA ARG A 53 46.32 -31.66 35.30
C ARG A 53 45.42 -31.80 34.07
N GLN A 54 44.34 -32.56 34.18
CA GLN A 54 43.38 -32.73 33.08
C GLN A 54 42.71 -31.40 32.72
N THR A 55 42.41 -30.55 33.71
CA THR A 55 41.87 -29.21 33.46
C THR A 55 42.90 -28.33 32.77
N LEU A 56 44.16 -28.34 33.20
CA LEU A 56 45.26 -27.59 32.57
C LEU A 56 45.40 -27.92 31.08
N GLU A 57 45.41 -29.22 30.75
CA GLU A 57 45.58 -29.72 29.38
C GLU A 57 44.40 -29.37 28.46
N ARG A 58 43.20 -29.19 29.02
CA ARG A 58 41.98 -28.81 28.29
C ARG A 58 41.62 -27.34 28.38
N TYR A 59 42.38 -26.54 29.12
CA TYR A 59 42.12 -25.10 29.25
C TYR A 59 42.62 -24.38 28.01
N ASP A 60 41.71 -23.73 27.30
CA ASP A 60 41.97 -22.97 26.07
C ASP A 60 41.41 -21.54 26.18
N ASP A 61 41.59 -20.76 25.12
CA ASP A 61 41.10 -19.39 24.99
C ASP A 61 39.57 -19.31 25.05
N ILE A 62 38.86 -20.27 24.45
CA ILE A 62 37.40 -20.37 24.50
C ILE A 62 36.92 -20.50 25.94
N LYS A 63 37.50 -21.44 26.70
CA LYS A 63 37.14 -21.69 28.09
C LYS A 63 37.46 -20.46 28.95
N PHE A 64 38.61 -19.83 28.74
CA PHE A 64 38.98 -18.61 29.45
C PHE A 64 37.92 -17.49 29.28
N PHE A 65 37.57 -17.16 28.04
CA PHE A 65 36.62 -16.07 27.76
C PHE A 65 35.16 -16.45 28.06
N LYS A 66 34.80 -17.75 28.09
CA LYS A 66 33.51 -18.19 28.63
C LYS A 66 33.38 -17.88 30.12
N GLU A 67 34.43 -18.11 30.89
CA GLU A 67 34.45 -17.89 32.34
C GLU A 67 34.68 -16.40 32.70
N ASN A 68 35.22 -15.60 31.77
CA ASN A 68 35.62 -14.20 32.01
C ASN A 68 35.26 -13.29 30.81
N ARG A 69 33.96 -13.15 30.50
CA ARG A 69 33.48 -12.46 29.28
C ARG A 69 33.93 -11.00 29.20
N GLU A 70 33.94 -10.31 30.32
CA GLU A 70 34.38 -8.92 30.46
C GLU A 70 35.85 -8.72 30.06
N LYS A 71 36.67 -9.78 30.11
CA LYS A 71 38.08 -9.72 29.72
C LYS A 71 38.31 -9.74 28.23
N LEU A 72 37.30 -10.03 27.40
CA LEU A 72 37.46 -10.01 25.93
C LEU A 72 37.79 -8.60 25.42
N VAL A 73 37.05 -7.58 25.89
CA VAL A 73 37.32 -6.16 25.59
C VAL A 73 38.66 -5.72 26.15
N ARG A 74 39.02 -6.20 27.35
CA ARG A 74 40.32 -5.92 27.96
C ARG A 74 41.48 -6.52 27.15
N ALA A 75 41.32 -7.74 26.66
CA ALA A 75 42.32 -8.42 25.84
C ALA A 75 42.58 -7.67 24.54
N GLU A 76 41.51 -7.22 23.85
CA GLU A 76 41.62 -6.38 22.66
C GLU A 76 42.39 -5.07 22.92
N ASN A 77 42.02 -4.36 23.99
CA ASN A 77 42.68 -3.11 24.36
C ASN A 77 44.16 -3.32 24.69
N ILE A 78 44.52 -4.44 25.32
CA ILE A 78 45.91 -4.78 25.64
C ILE A 78 46.68 -5.12 24.36
N ILE A 79 46.12 -5.92 23.46
CA ILE A 79 46.74 -6.23 22.16
C ILE A 79 47.02 -4.95 21.38
N LYS A 80 46.02 -4.05 21.30
CA LYS A 80 46.17 -2.74 20.65
C LYS A 80 47.29 -1.92 21.27
N ARG A 81 47.30 -1.77 22.60
CA ARG A 81 48.37 -1.06 23.32
C ARG A 81 49.74 -1.67 23.07
N LYS A 82 49.85 -3.00 23.06
CA LYS A 82 51.12 -3.70 22.80
C LYS A 82 51.63 -3.40 21.39
N ASN A 83 50.75 -3.41 20.40
CA ASN A 83 51.08 -3.09 19.01
C ASN A 83 51.47 -1.61 18.85
N ASP A 84 50.80 -0.69 19.53
CA ASP A 84 51.14 0.74 19.50
C ASP A 84 52.53 1.03 20.09
N VAL A 85 52.87 0.36 21.21
CA VAL A 85 54.20 0.43 21.82
C VAL A 85 55.25 -0.15 20.87
N ALA A 86 54.97 -1.32 20.27
CA ALA A 86 55.85 -1.95 19.31
C ALA A 86 56.12 -1.06 18.10
N ALA A 87 55.08 -0.48 17.50
CA ALA A 87 55.21 0.44 16.37
C ALA A 87 56.05 1.69 16.73
N THR A 88 55.94 2.17 17.97
CA THR A 88 56.78 3.28 18.46
C THR A 88 58.25 2.87 18.60
N LEU A 89 58.51 1.68 19.14
CA LEU A 89 59.86 1.12 19.26
C LEU A 89 60.50 0.80 17.90
N MET A 90 59.72 0.24 16.95
CA MET A 90 60.18 -0.04 15.60
C MET A 90 60.56 1.25 14.86
N ARG A 91 59.71 2.29 14.89
CA ARG A 91 60.02 3.61 14.32
C ARG A 91 61.29 4.22 14.93
N PHE A 92 61.46 4.07 16.24
CA PHE A 92 62.68 4.51 16.90
C PHE A 92 63.91 3.76 16.37
N LEU A 93 63.84 2.43 16.21
CA LEU A 93 64.95 1.64 15.67
C LEU A 93 65.27 1.98 14.20
N GLU A 94 64.26 2.32 13.39
CA GLU A 94 64.42 2.73 12.00
C GLU A 94 65.30 3.98 11.87
N ASN A 95 65.07 5.01 12.69
CA ASN A 95 65.88 6.22 12.67
C ASN A 95 65.89 6.99 14.01
N ASN A 96 67.08 7.18 14.59
CA ASN A 96 67.30 8.00 15.79
C ASN A 96 68.75 8.51 15.87
N GLU A 97 68.96 9.52 16.70
CA GLU A 97 70.27 10.19 16.89
C GLU A 97 71.31 9.37 17.68
N TYR A 98 70.88 8.31 18.37
CA TYR A 98 71.73 7.53 19.27
C TYR A 98 72.53 6.43 18.56
N LYS A 99 72.29 6.19 17.26
CA LYS A 99 72.93 5.12 16.48
C LYS A 99 74.46 5.12 16.53
N SER A 100 75.09 6.28 16.70
CA SER A 100 76.55 6.44 16.79
C SER A 100 77.13 6.15 18.19
N ARG A 101 76.29 5.94 19.22
CA ARG A 101 76.75 5.80 20.61
C ARG A 101 77.27 4.39 20.93
N SER A 102 78.34 4.32 21.73
CA SER A 102 79.09 3.09 22.07
C SER A 102 78.31 1.96 22.76
N GLN A 103 77.06 2.17 23.19
CA GLN A 103 76.19 1.16 23.83
C GLN A 103 74.87 0.91 23.08
N TYR A 104 74.70 1.51 21.89
CA TYR A 104 73.45 1.43 21.12
C TYR A 104 73.05 -0.02 20.78
N ARG A 105 74.01 -0.90 20.45
CA ARG A 105 73.73 -2.32 20.19
C ARG A 105 73.14 -3.07 21.39
N ARG A 106 73.47 -2.68 22.61
CA ARG A 106 72.89 -3.28 23.82
C ARG A 106 71.46 -2.77 24.01
N LEU A 107 71.22 -1.50 23.71
CA LEU A 107 69.88 -0.90 23.70
C LEU A 107 68.97 -1.57 22.67
N THR A 108 69.43 -1.79 21.43
CA THR A 108 68.62 -2.48 20.41
C THR A 108 68.23 -3.88 20.87
N LYS A 109 69.16 -4.65 21.46
CA LYS A 109 68.85 -5.96 22.04
C LYS A 109 67.78 -5.89 23.14
N GLN A 110 67.80 -4.84 23.95
CA GLN A 110 66.80 -4.64 25.00
C GLN A 110 65.43 -4.31 24.39
N ILE A 111 65.39 -3.48 23.35
CA ILE A 111 64.17 -3.19 22.60
C ILE A 111 63.64 -4.46 21.91
N ASP A 112 64.51 -5.27 21.30
CA ASP A 112 64.13 -6.55 20.69
C ASP A 112 63.51 -7.53 21.70
N VAL A 113 63.98 -7.52 22.96
CA VAL A 113 63.38 -8.31 24.05
C VAL A 113 61.96 -7.83 24.35
N VAL A 114 61.72 -6.53 24.33
CA VAL A 114 60.38 -5.95 24.52
C VAL A 114 59.49 -6.30 23.33
N LEU A 115 59.96 -6.13 22.10
CA LEU A 115 59.21 -6.43 20.87
C LEU A 115 58.74 -7.89 20.79
N LYS A 116 59.49 -8.86 21.34
CA LYS A 116 59.04 -10.26 21.43
C LYS A 116 57.72 -10.45 22.19
N ASN A 117 57.35 -9.49 23.04
CA ASN A 117 56.13 -9.55 23.84
C ASN A 117 54.90 -8.99 23.12
N GLU A 118 55.03 -8.50 21.88
CA GLU A 118 53.95 -7.88 21.10
C GLU A 118 52.88 -8.87 20.60
N GLY A 119 51.80 -8.34 20.01
CA GLY A 119 50.91 -9.10 19.13
C GLY A 119 49.96 -10.09 19.79
N ALA A 120 50.07 -10.33 21.10
CA ALA A 120 49.21 -11.28 21.81
C ALA A 120 48.88 -10.87 23.24
N TYR A 121 47.65 -11.18 23.63
CA TYR A 121 47.20 -11.29 25.01
C TYR A 121 47.57 -12.68 25.53
N ARG A 122 48.49 -12.77 26.50
CA ARG A 122 49.02 -14.04 27.01
C ARG A 122 48.46 -14.35 28.40
N ILE A 123 47.90 -15.54 28.53
CA ILE A 123 47.31 -16.06 29.76
C ILE A 123 48.21 -17.19 30.26
N SER A 124 48.65 -17.09 31.52
CA SER A 124 49.38 -18.15 32.21
C SER A 124 48.40 -18.98 33.03
N VAL A 125 48.15 -20.23 32.61
CA VAL A 125 47.32 -21.18 33.35
C VAL A 125 48.24 -22.05 34.20
N ASN A 126 48.08 -21.98 35.52
CA ASN A 126 48.93 -22.69 36.50
C ASN A 126 48.12 -23.79 37.20
N TYR A 127 48.65 -25.01 37.22
CA TYR A 127 48.10 -26.10 38.01
C TYR A 127 48.71 -26.08 39.40
N ILE A 128 47.90 -25.70 40.39
CA ILE A 128 48.28 -25.70 41.81
C ILE A 128 47.49 -26.80 42.51
N SER A 129 48.20 -27.70 43.19
CA SER A 129 47.59 -28.79 43.95
C SER A 129 46.87 -28.28 45.19
N SER A 130 46.01 -29.09 45.80
CA SER A 130 45.36 -28.76 47.07
C SER A 130 46.37 -28.53 48.22
N ALA A 131 47.59 -29.05 48.10
CA ALA A 131 48.69 -28.81 49.05
C ALA A 131 49.51 -27.54 48.74
N GLY A 132 49.13 -26.77 47.72
CA GLY A 132 49.80 -25.52 47.33
C GLY A 132 50.99 -25.68 46.37
N ASN A 133 51.27 -26.91 45.90
CA ASN A 133 52.41 -27.15 45.00
C ASN A 133 52.05 -26.77 43.56
N ASN A 134 52.93 -26.02 42.87
CA ASN A 134 52.82 -25.79 41.44
C ASN A 134 53.30 -27.05 40.69
N LEU A 135 52.37 -27.72 39.99
CA LEU A 135 52.57 -29.00 39.34
C LEU A 135 52.58 -28.89 37.80
N GLY A 136 52.50 -27.67 37.25
CA GLY A 136 52.60 -27.42 35.82
C GLY A 136 52.01 -26.08 35.40
N ALA A 137 52.46 -25.56 34.26
CA ALA A 137 51.92 -24.33 33.67
C ALA A 137 51.71 -24.50 32.16
N ARG A 138 50.74 -23.78 31.62
CA ARG A 138 50.46 -23.69 30.17
C ARG A 138 50.23 -22.24 29.78
N GLU A 139 50.81 -21.83 28.66
CA GLU A 139 50.58 -20.53 28.05
C GLU A 139 49.45 -20.63 27.00
N ILE A 140 48.56 -19.65 26.99
CA ILE A 140 47.57 -19.42 25.94
C ILE A 140 47.81 -18.02 25.39
N ALA A 141 48.09 -17.92 24.10
CA ALA A 141 48.30 -16.65 23.41
C ALA A 141 47.13 -16.38 22.47
N VAL A 142 46.47 -15.24 22.65
CA VAL A 142 45.34 -14.79 21.82
C VAL A 142 45.75 -13.50 21.12
N ASN A 143 45.82 -13.55 19.80
CA ASN A 143 46.12 -12.38 18.97
C ASN A 143 44.82 -11.69 18.49
N GLN A 144 44.95 -10.61 17.73
CA GLN A 144 43.80 -9.85 17.22
C GLN A 144 42.84 -10.73 16.41
N TYR A 145 43.37 -11.64 15.57
CA TYR A 145 42.55 -12.60 14.83
C TYR A 145 41.69 -13.49 15.75
N GLY A 146 42.26 -13.95 16.88
CA GLY A 146 41.52 -14.71 17.89
C GLY A 146 40.38 -13.92 18.52
N ILE A 147 40.59 -12.62 18.80
CA ILE A 147 39.54 -11.72 19.29
C ILE A 147 38.45 -11.52 18.23
N ASP A 148 38.84 -11.24 16.99
CA ASP A 148 37.90 -11.00 15.89
C ASP A 148 37.06 -12.23 15.59
N ARG A 149 37.63 -13.44 15.72
CA ARG A 149 36.89 -14.71 15.64
C ARG A 149 35.74 -14.77 16.65
N PHE A 150 35.97 -14.36 17.91
CA PHE A 150 34.93 -14.34 18.94
C PHE A 150 33.87 -13.26 18.71
N LYS A 151 34.24 -12.12 18.13
CA LYS A 151 33.30 -11.06 17.75
C LYS A 151 32.41 -11.46 16.57
N LYS A 152 33.00 -12.13 15.58
CA LYS A 152 32.31 -12.59 14.38
C LYS A 152 31.37 -13.77 14.69
N ASP A 153 31.77 -14.64 15.61
CA ASP A 153 30.95 -15.75 16.07
C ASP A 153 30.81 -15.74 17.61
N PRO A 154 29.89 -14.93 18.15
CA PRO A 154 29.63 -14.88 19.58
C PRO A 154 29.15 -16.21 20.18
N SER A 155 28.64 -17.14 19.35
CA SER A 155 28.14 -18.43 19.81
C SER A 155 29.21 -19.29 20.47
N LEU A 156 30.48 -19.09 20.07
CA LEU A 156 31.64 -19.77 20.64
C LEU A 156 31.78 -19.53 22.14
N LEU A 157 31.25 -18.42 22.66
CA LEU A 157 31.34 -18.02 24.07
C LEU A 157 30.03 -18.26 24.86
N MET A 158 29.00 -18.81 24.22
CA MET A 158 27.69 -19.07 24.84
C MET A 158 27.60 -20.46 25.46
N GLY A 159 26.82 -20.59 26.54
CA GLY A 159 26.35 -21.89 27.03
C GLY A 159 25.20 -22.44 26.19
N LYS A 160 24.87 -23.73 26.33
CA LYS A 160 23.79 -24.39 25.55
C LYS A 160 22.43 -23.68 25.67
N GLY A 161 22.07 -23.21 26.87
CA GLY A 161 20.82 -22.48 27.12
C GLY A 161 20.79 -21.09 26.47
N GLU A 162 21.89 -20.34 26.57
CA GLU A 162 22.04 -19.02 25.96
C GLU A 162 22.07 -19.10 24.43
N TYR A 163 22.78 -20.10 23.88
CA TYR A 163 22.82 -20.33 22.44
C TYR A 163 21.42 -20.62 21.87
N ASN A 164 20.64 -21.47 22.54
CA ASN A 164 19.26 -21.73 22.12
C ASN A 164 18.36 -20.48 22.20
N LYS A 165 18.60 -19.59 23.18
CA LYS A 165 17.88 -18.31 23.28
C LYS A 165 18.28 -17.37 22.14
N TYR A 166 19.58 -17.24 21.88
CA TYR A 166 20.13 -16.45 20.78
C TYR A 166 19.58 -16.88 19.42
N LEU A 167 19.54 -18.18 19.14
CA LEU A 167 18.94 -18.70 17.90
C LEU A 167 17.46 -18.33 17.76
N LYS A 168 16.68 -18.42 18.85
CA LYS A 168 15.26 -18.03 18.84
C LYS A 168 15.09 -16.53 18.61
N GLU A 169 15.94 -15.69 19.19
CA GLU A 169 15.91 -14.25 18.98
C GLU A 169 16.26 -13.90 17.53
N GLN A 170 17.30 -14.51 16.95
CA GLN A 170 17.63 -14.33 15.54
C GLN A 170 16.52 -14.80 14.60
N GLN A 171 15.90 -15.96 14.86
CA GLN A 171 14.77 -16.43 14.07
C GLN A 171 13.56 -15.49 14.18
N LYS A 172 13.30 -14.92 15.35
CA LYS A 172 12.23 -13.94 15.53
C LYS A 172 12.51 -12.65 14.77
N GLU A 173 13.75 -12.16 14.82
CA GLU A 173 14.15 -10.95 14.10
C GLU A 173 14.08 -11.14 12.59
N ALA A 174 14.62 -12.26 12.07
CA ALA A 174 14.52 -12.58 10.65
C ALA A 174 13.07 -12.79 10.19
N LEU A 175 12.21 -13.37 11.03
CA LEU A 175 10.77 -13.45 10.75
C LEU A 175 10.14 -12.06 10.66
N ASN A 176 10.44 -11.17 11.61
CA ASN A 176 9.93 -9.80 11.59
C ASN A 176 10.39 -9.02 10.35
N GLN A 177 11.65 -9.20 9.92
CA GLN A 177 12.16 -8.62 8.68
C GLN A 177 11.40 -9.13 7.45
N LYS A 178 11.12 -10.44 7.40
CA LYS A 178 10.33 -11.04 6.32
C LYS A 178 8.88 -10.53 6.30
N HIS A 179 8.24 -10.35 7.46
CA HIS A 179 6.94 -9.67 7.54
C HIS A 179 7.01 -8.27 6.94
N HIS A 180 8.01 -7.48 7.34
CA HIS A 180 8.20 -6.11 6.86
C HIS A 180 8.36 -6.05 5.33
N GLU A 181 9.18 -6.92 4.75
CA GLU A 181 9.37 -7.01 3.30
C GLU A 181 8.04 -7.25 2.55
N TYR A 182 7.19 -8.17 3.05
CA TYR A 182 5.89 -8.45 2.45
C TYR A 182 4.93 -7.26 2.57
N TYR A 183 4.92 -6.56 3.70
CA TYR A 183 4.10 -5.35 3.85
C TYR A 183 4.57 -4.21 2.93
N GLU A 184 5.88 -4.00 2.78
CA GLU A 184 6.42 -3.04 1.81
C GLU A 184 6.00 -3.37 0.38
N ASN A 185 6.02 -4.66 0.00
CA ASN A 185 5.54 -5.09 -1.32
C ASN A 185 4.06 -4.76 -1.53
N VAL A 186 3.20 -4.98 -0.53
CA VAL A 186 1.78 -4.58 -0.58
C VAL A 186 1.65 -3.07 -0.77
N ASN A 187 2.40 -2.28 0.01
CA ASN A 187 2.38 -0.82 -0.09
C ASN A 187 2.81 -0.30 -1.45
N ASN A 188 3.88 -0.86 -2.02
CA ASN A 188 4.36 -0.47 -3.35
C ASN A 188 3.28 -0.71 -4.43
N ILE A 189 2.52 -1.80 -4.34
CA ILE A 189 1.41 -2.07 -5.26
C ILE A 189 0.28 -1.04 -5.07
N ILE A 190 -0.06 -0.73 -3.83
CA ILE A 190 -1.11 0.25 -3.50
C ILE A 190 -0.72 1.67 -3.95
N ASP A 191 0.52 2.08 -3.71
CA ASP A 191 1.03 3.40 -4.09
C ASP A 191 1.02 3.54 -5.61
N TYR A 192 1.52 2.54 -6.35
CA TYR A 192 1.43 2.52 -7.81
C TYR A 192 -0.02 2.67 -8.32
N ALA A 193 -0.95 1.94 -7.71
CA ALA A 193 -2.36 2.05 -8.06
C ALA A 193 -2.93 3.46 -7.78
N ASN A 194 -2.65 4.02 -6.61
CA ASN A 194 -3.13 5.34 -6.21
C ASN A 194 -2.59 6.47 -7.09
N GLU A 195 -1.30 6.41 -7.46
CA GLU A 195 -0.66 7.39 -8.35
C GLU A 195 -1.32 7.41 -9.73
N ASN A 196 -1.75 6.25 -10.23
CA ASN A 196 -2.39 6.13 -11.54
C ASN A 196 -3.92 6.26 -11.49
N ARG A 197 -4.54 6.16 -10.31
CA ARG A 197 -6.01 6.16 -10.18
C ARG A 197 -6.66 7.40 -10.79
N GLY A 198 -6.04 8.58 -10.61
CA GLY A 198 -6.57 9.86 -11.09
C GLY A 198 -6.50 10.06 -12.61
N SER A 199 -5.64 9.31 -13.30
CA SER A 199 -5.47 9.41 -14.76
C SER A 199 -6.30 8.39 -15.55
N LEU A 200 -7.01 7.49 -14.85
CA LEU A 200 -7.92 6.54 -15.48
C LEU A 200 -9.14 7.26 -16.08
N VAL A 201 -9.23 7.26 -17.41
CA VAL A 201 -10.34 7.86 -18.17
C VAL A 201 -11.39 6.83 -18.58
N VAL A 202 -11.00 5.56 -18.65
CA VAL A 202 -11.91 4.48 -18.97
C VAL A 202 -12.90 4.28 -17.82
N LYS A 203 -14.17 4.27 -18.18
CA LYS A 203 -15.26 4.10 -17.23
C LYS A 203 -15.20 2.72 -16.56
N GLY A 204 -15.38 2.66 -15.24
CA GLY A 204 -15.30 1.41 -14.49
C GLY A 204 -13.88 1.00 -14.11
N SER A 205 -12.84 1.59 -14.73
CA SER A 205 -11.45 1.22 -14.43
C SER A 205 -11.01 1.68 -13.04
N GLN A 206 -11.53 2.81 -12.54
CA GLN A 206 -11.30 3.20 -11.15
C GLN A 206 -11.90 2.17 -10.20
N GLU A 207 -13.15 1.76 -10.39
CA GLU A 207 -13.84 0.75 -9.59
C GLU A 207 -13.18 -0.65 -9.69
N GLN A 208 -12.66 -1.01 -10.86
CA GLN A 208 -11.89 -2.22 -11.06
C GLN A 208 -10.58 -2.18 -10.26
N LEU A 209 -9.82 -1.09 -10.40
CA LEU A 209 -8.57 -0.88 -9.67
C LEU A 209 -8.80 -0.92 -8.15
N ASP A 210 -9.84 -0.22 -7.73
CA ASP A 210 -10.40 -0.18 -6.38
C ASP A 210 -10.70 -1.60 -5.84
N GLY A 211 -11.39 -2.42 -6.63
CA GLY A 211 -11.67 -3.82 -6.29
C GLY A 211 -10.43 -4.71 -6.20
N LEU A 212 -9.41 -4.47 -7.03
CA LEU A 212 -8.15 -5.21 -6.99
C LEU A 212 -7.34 -4.86 -5.73
N ILE A 213 -7.31 -3.58 -5.34
CA ILE A 213 -6.68 -3.14 -4.08
C ILE A 213 -7.38 -3.76 -2.87
N ALA A 214 -8.72 -3.77 -2.85
CA ALA A 214 -9.47 -4.41 -1.76
C ALA A 214 -9.15 -5.91 -1.64
N GLN A 215 -9.07 -6.64 -2.77
CA GLN A 215 -8.68 -8.05 -2.78
C GLN A 215 -7.24 -8.27 -2.30
N LEU A 216 -6.32 -7.39 -2.70
CA LEU A 216 -4.93 -7.42 -2.21
C LEU A 216 -4.93 -7.30 -0.70
N PHE A 217 -5.63 -6.30 -0.16
CA PHE A 217 -5.68 -6.02 1.27
C PHE A 217 -6.25 -7.20 2.08
N ASP A 218 -7.44 -7.67 1.71
CA ASP A 218 -8.18 -8.67 2.47
C ASP A 218 -7.44 -10.02 2.55
N ARG A 219 -6.77 -10.41 1.45
CA ARG A 219 -6.14 -11.72 1.33
C ARG A 219 -4.68 -11.75 1.75
N THR A 220 -3.98 -10.62 1.78
CA THR A 220 -2.55 -10.57 2.11
C THR A 220 -2.30 -10.16 3.55
N VAL A 221 -2.85 -9.03 4.02
CA VAL A 221 -2.47 -8.41 5.30
C VAL A 221 -2.73 -9.33 6.51
N ASN A 222 -3.94 -9.87 6.60
CA ASN A 222 -4.28 -10.79 7.70
C ASN A 222 -3.56 -12.14 7.58
N SER A 223 -3.21 -12.56 6.36
CA SER A 223 -2.51 -13.81 6.10
C SER A 223 -1.04 -13.70 6.48
N ILE A 224 -0.36 -12.62 6.09
CA ILE A 224 1.02 -12.29 6.48
C ILE A 224 1.13 -12.37 7.99
N LYS A 225 0.30 -11.62 8.75
CA LYS A 225 0.32 -11.59 10.22
C LYS A 225 0.19 -12.97 10.90
N LYS A 226 -0.45 -13.95 10.27
CA LYS A 226 -0.66 -15.29 10.85
C LYS A 226 0.58 -16.18 10.76
N ILE A 227 1.53 -15.87 9.88
CA ILE A 227 2.71 -16.69 9.66
C ILE A 227 3.69 -16.55 10.83
N LYS A 228 4.04 -17.69 11.44
CA LYS A 228 4.91 -17.76 12.65
C LYS A 228 6.31 -18.29 12.39
N THR A 229 6.60 -18.72 11.17
CA THR A 229 7.87 -19.35 10.79
C THR A 229 8.37 -18.81 9.47
N ILE A 230 9.69 -18.72 9.31
CA ILE A 230 10.33 -18.17 8.11
C ILE A 230 10.15 -19.12 6.92
N ASP A 231 10.21 -20.43 7.17
CA ASP A 231 10.19 -21.47 6.15
C ASP A 231 8.78 -21.91 5.74
N SER A 232 7.73 -21.15 6.12
CA SER A 232 6.36 -21.47 5.73
C SER A 232 6.17 -21.35 4.21
N GLU A 233 5.55 -22.36 3.59
CA GLU A 233 5.15 -22.31 2.17
C GLU A 233 4.10 -21.21 1.90
N GLU A 234 3.39 -20.77 2.94
CA GLU A 234 2.40 -19.68 2.89
C GLU A 234 3.00 -18.38 2.35
N TRP A 235 4.29 -18.13 2.58
CA TRP A 235 4.99 -16.97 2.02
C TRP A 235 4.91 -16.96 0.49
N ASN A 236 5.23 -18.07 -0.16
CA ASN A 236 5.22 -18.17 -1.62
C ASN A 236 3.80 -18.00 -2.17
N ILE A 237 2.80 -18.62 -1.51
CA ILE A 237 1.40 -18.51 -1.91
C ILE A 237 0.93 -17.04 -1.88
N ILE A 238 1.29 -16.31 -0.82
CA ILE A 238 0.97 -14.88 -0.71
C ILE A 238 1.74 -14.08 -1.77
N GLY A 239 3.02 -14.39 -1.98
CA GLY A 239 3.87 -13.77 -3.00
C GLY A 239 3.29 -13.90 -4.41
N ASP A 240 2.90 -15.10 -4.81
CA ASP A 240 2.29 -15.38 -6.10
C ASP A 240 0.96 -14.65 -6.28
N PHE A 241 0.14 -14.61 -5.22
CA PHE A 241 -1.11 -13.86 -5.23
C PHE A 241 -0.88 -12.34 -5.39
N MET A 242 0.10 -11.77 -4.69
CA MET A 242 0.47 -10.36 -4.84
C MET A 242 0.95 -10.05 -6.26
N ASN A 243 1.81 -10.89 -6.83
CA ASN A 243 2.33 -10.74 -8.19
C ASN A 243 1.21 -10.81 -9.23
N HIS A 244 0.25 -11.73 -9.04
CA HIS A 244 -0.91 -11.83 -9.91
C HIS A 244 -1.76 -10.56 -9.90
N LEU A 245 -2.08 -10.03 -8.71
CA LEU A 245 -2.86 -8.79 -8.59
C LEU A 245 -2.10 -7.58 -9.13
N LYS A 246 -0.79 -7.48 -8.86
CA LYS A 246 0.08 -6.46 -9.43
C LYS A 246 -0.01 -6.46 -10.96
N GLY A 247 0.11 -7.62 -11.60
CA GLY A 247 -0.02 -7.74 -13.05
C GLY A 247 -1.40 -7.33 -13.58
N GLN A 248 -2.49 -7.61 -12.85
CA GLN A 248 -3.81 -7.12 -13.22
C GLN A 248 -3.93 -5.59 -13.12
N ILE A 249 -3.37 -4.99 -12.07
CA ILE A 249 -3.33 -3.54 -11.87
C ILE A 249 -2.54 -2.85 -12.98
N GLU A 250 -1.33 -3.33 -13.27
CA GLU A 250 -0.48 -2.83 -14.36
C GLU A 250 -1.17 -2.97 -15.72
N LYS A 251 -1.94 -4.04 -15.94
CA LYS A 251 -2.74 -4.22 -17.15
C LYS A 251 -3.81 -3.13 -17.30
N VAL A 252 -4.55 -2.80 -16.23
CA VAL A 252 -5.56 -1.72 -16.26
C VAL A 252 -4.90 -0.38 -16.61
N VAL A 253 -3.79 -0.06 -15.94
CA VAL A 253 -3.05 1.19 -16.16
C VAL A 253 -2.49 1.27 -17.59
N SER A 254 -1.87 0.20 -18.09
CA SER A 254 -1.28 0.18 -19.43
C SER A 254 -2.31 0.25 -20.56
N ILE A 255 -3.49 -0.37 -20.39
CA ILE A 255 -4.60 -0.21 -21.35
C ILE A 255 -5.06 1.25 -21.40
N ASN A 256 -5.23 1.89 -20.24
CA ASN A 256 -5.62 3.29 -20.16
C ASN A 256 -4.59 4.22 -20.84
N GLN A 257 -3.29 3.98 -20.64
CA GLN A 257 -2.23 4.74 -21.30
C GLN A 257 -2.31 4.64 -22.83
N LYS A 258 -2.47 3.42 -23.37
CA LYS A 258 -2.64 3.22 -24.82
C LYS A 258 -3.86 3.94 -25.39
N ILE A 259 -4.96 3.98 -24.63
CA ILE A 259 -6.19 4.68 -25.01
C ILE A 259 -5.95 6.19 -25.05
N LEU A 260 -5.27 6.75 -24.04
CA LEU A 260 -4.91 8.17 -24.01
C LEU A 260 -4.00 8.55 -25.18
N GLU A 261 -2.97 7.75 -25.46
CA GLU A 261 -2.07 7.94 -26.61
C GLU A 261 -2.84 7.97 -27.94
N TYR A 262 -3.84 7.11 -28.11
CA TYR A 262 -4.70 7.13 -29.30
C TYR A 262 -5.52 8.41 -29.39
N TYR A 263 -6.11 8.88 -28.28
CA TYR A 263 -6.89 10.12 -28.29
C TYR A 263 -6.06 11.38 -28.54
N GLU A 264 -4.76 11.33 -28.30
CA GLU A 264 -3.81 12.40 -28.67
C GLU A 264 -3.28 12.27 -30.10
N SER A 265 -3.61 11.17 -30.81
CA SER A 265 -3.08 10.89 -32.14
C SER A 265 -3.76 11.73 -33.25
N PRO A 266 -3.04 12.01 -34.36
CA PRO A 266 -3.63 12.63 -35.55
C PRO A 266 -4.77 11.81 -36.16
N SER A 267 -4.75 10.49 -36.00
CA SER A 267 -5.79 9.59 -36.50
C SER A 267 -7.13 9.86 -35.81
N PHE A 268 -7.13 10.01 -34.49
CA PHE A 268 -8.35 10.35 -33.75
C PHE A 268 -8.83 11.77 -34.08
N LEU A 269 -7.92 12.74 -34.21
CA LEU A 269 -8.27 14.11 -34.57
C LEU A 269 -9.03 14.17 -35.90
N LYS A 270 -8.57 13.44 -36.92
CA LYS A 270 -9.25 13.36 -38.22
C LYS A 270 -10.68 12.83 -38.12
N ILE A 271 -10.90 11.79 -37.31
CA ILE A 271 -12.23 11.23 -37.07
C ILE A 271 -13.11 12.26 -36.35
N LYS A 272 -12.56 12.94 -35.34
CA LYS A 272 -13.26 13.97 -34.58
C LYS A 272 -13.73 15.12 -35.47
N ASP A 273 -12.84 15.64 -36.33
CA ASP A 273 -13.16 16.73 -37.27
C ASP A 273 -14.25 16.30 -38.27
N THR A 274 -14.20 15.05 -38.75
CA THR A 274 -15.21 14.49 -39.66
C THR A 274 -16.58 14.38 -38.98
N CYS A 275 -16.60 13.96 -37.71
CA CYS A 275 -17.83 13.80 -36.94
C CYS A 275 -18.42 15.14 -36.47
N GLU A 276 -17.61 16.19 -36.27
CA GLU A 276 -18.08 17.48 -35.75
C GLU A 276 -19.14 18.13 -36.66
N VAL A 277 -18.94 18.07 -37.97
CA VAL A 277 -19.91 18.59 -38.96
C VAL A 277 -21.25 17.85 -38.86
N LEU A 278 -21.19 16.52 -38.75
CA LEU A 278 -22.37 15.67 -38.64
C LEU A 278 -23.10 15.89 -37.29
N MET A 279 -22.32 15.98 -36.20
CA MET A 279 -22.80 16.21 -34.83
C MET A 279 -23.39 17.59 -34.59
N SER A 280 -23.11 18.58 -35.43
CA SER A 280 -23.69 19.93 -35.30
C SER A 280 -25.23 19.90 -35.28
N THR A 281 -25.84 18.97 -36.02
CA THR A 281 -27.31 18.78 -36.08
C THR A 281 -27.88 18.10 -34.83
N GLN A 282 -27.05 17.34 -34.11
CA GLN A 282 -27.43 16.55 -32.94
C GLN A 282 -26.99 17.16 -31.62
N ARG A 283 -26.22 18.24 -31.66
CA ARG A 283 -25.65 18.90 -30.47
C ARG A 283 -26.72 19.27 -29.46
N GLU A 284 -27.80 19.93 -29.90
CA GLU A 284 -28.89 20.36 -29.01
C GLU A 284 -29.59 19.14 -28.36
N PHE A 285 -29.71 18.03 -29.09
CA PHE A 285 -30.28 16.79 -28.57
C PHE A 285 -29.36 16.17 -27.52
N ASN A 286 -28.06 16.04 -27.81
CA ASN A 286 -27.08 15.49 -26.87
C ASN A 286 -26.97 16.34 -25.58
N GLU A 287 -27.03 17.67 -25.70
CA GLU A 287 -27.09 18.59 -24.55
C GLU A 287 -28.36 18.36 -23.72
N TYR A 288 -29.51 18.24 -24.37
CA TYR A 288 -30.78 17.95 -23.71
C TYR A 288 -30.76 16.62 -22.94
N ILE A 289 -30.22 15.55 -23.54
CA ILE A 289 -30.07 14.25 -22.87
C ILE A 289 -29.10 14.34 -21.69
N THR A 290 -28.01 15.10 -21.82
CA THR A 290 -27.06 15.31 -20.72
C THR A 290 -27.73 16.02 -19.53
N GLU A 291 -28.55 17.05 -19.79
CA GLU A 291 -29.34 17.73 -18.75
C GLU A 291 -30.31 16.75 -18.06
N LYS A 292 -30.97 15.88 -18.84
CA LYS A 292 -31.88 14.85 -18.34
C LYS A 292 -31.18 13.85 -17.43
N VAL A 293 -30.02 13.33 -17.83
CA VAL A 293 -29.18 12.44 -17.01
C VAL A 293 -28.78 13.10 -15.68
N GLN A 294 -28.38 14.38 -15.72
CA GLN A 294 -28.05 15.14 -14.51
C GLN A 294 -29.27 15.33 -13.61
N SER A 295 -30.46 15.55 -14.16
CA SER A 295 -31.70 15.73 -13.39
C SER A 295 -32.08 14.46 -12.62
N ILE A 296 -31.85 13.26 -13.19
CA ILE A 296 -32.06 11.99 -12.48
C ILE A 296 -31.15 11.92 -11.25
N SER A 297 -29.89 12.33 -11.39
CA SER A 297 -28.94 12.37 -10.27
C SER A 297 -29.32 13.36 -9.17
N GLN A 298 -30.24 14.29 -9.41
CA GLN A 298 -30.80 15.20 -8.38
C GLN A 298 -32.05 14.63 -7.70
N LEU A 299 -32.80 13.77 -8.40
CA LEU A 299 -33.91 13.02 -7.80
C LEU A 299 -33.42 12.02 -6.74
N PHE A 300 -32.15 11.64 -6.86
CA PHE A 300 -31.45 10.69 -6.03
C PHE A 300 -30.37 11.41 -5.20
N GLY A 301 -30.22 11.11 -3.90
CA GLY A 301 -29.17 11.73 -3.09
C GLY A 301 -27.77 11.49 -3.69
N THR A 302 -26.84 12.43 -3.50
CA THR A 302 -25.45 12.34 -4.01
C THR A 302 -24.72 11.11 -3.46
N ARG A 303 -24.00 10.38 -4.32
CA ARG A 303 -23.21 9.18 -3.96
C ARG A 303 -22.15 9.55 -2.90
N VAL A 304 -22.16 8.88 -1.75
CA VAL A 304 -21.27 9.21 -0.61
C VAL A 304 -20.04 8.30 -0.63
N VAL A 305 -18.87 8.89 -0.87
CA VAL A 305 -17.59 8.17 -0.69
C VAL A 305 -17.28 8.09 0.82
N ARG A 306 -17.04 6.89 1.35
CA ARG A 306 -16.47 6.72 2.70
C ARG A 306 -15.03 6.22 2.58
N ASN A 307 -14.14 6.76 3.41
CA ASN A 307 -12.82 6.17 3.55
C ASN A 307 -12.97 4.84 4.31
N GLU A 308 -12.55 3.72 3.72
CA GLU A 308 -12.37 2.48 4.47
C GLU A 308 -10.88 2.32 4.76
N THR A 309 -10.50 2.63 6.01
CA THR A 309 -9.50 1.98 6.87
C THR A 309 -8.82 3.05 7.73
N THR A 310 -9.31 3.24 8.96
CA THR A 310 -8.48 3.72 10.07
C THR A 310 -8.11 2.53 10.93
N LYS A 311 -6.90 2.02 10.75
CA LYS A 311 -6.19 1.32 11.80
C LYS A 311 -4.89 2.07 12.01
N ASP A 312 -4.73 2.67 13.19
CA ASP A 312 -3.43 3.00 13.75
C ASP A 312 -2.66 1.69 13.84
N ASP A 313 -1.83 1.41 12.85
CA ASP A 313 -0.74 0.45 13.00
C ASP A 313 0.51 1.24 13.41
N GLU A 314 1.24 0.72 14.39
CA GLU A 314 2.39 1.36 15.05
C GLU A 314 3.55 1.69 14.09
N TYR A 315 3.48 1.22 12.84
CA TYR A 315 4.53 1.30 11.83
C TYR A 315 4.06 1.89 10.47
N ASN A 316 2.81 2.37 10.36
CA ASN A 316 2.20 2.94 9.13
C ASN A 316 2.32 2.07 7.88
N TYR A 317 2.27 0.74 8.01
CA TYR A 317 2.39 -0.17 6.87
C TYR A 317 1.12 -0.29 6.03
N ILE A 318 0.02 0.38 6.37
CA ILE A 318 -1.24 0.28 5.63
C ILE A 318 -1.82 1.68 5.40
N ARG A 319 -1.91 2.10 4.14
CA ARG A 319 -2.57 3.36 3.76
C ARG A 319 -4.10 3.21 3.69
N PRO A 320 -4.86 4.26 4.06
CA PRO A 320 -6.31 4.26 3.93
C PRO A 320 -6.70 4.20 2.45
N TYR A 321 -7.55 3.23 2.11
CA TYR A 321 -8.10 3.06 0.78
C TYR A 321 -9.54 3.62 0.72
N LYS A 322 -9.92 4.27 -0.38
CA LYS A 322 -11.22 4.97 -0.48
C LYS A 322 -12.25 4.06 -1.12
N LYS A 323 -13.35 3.77 -0.41
CA LYS A 323 -14.45 2.96 -0.94
C LYS A 323 -15.69 3.81 -1.18
N THR A 324 -16.17 3.81 -2.42
CA THR A 324 -17.44 4.48 -2.73
C THR A 324 -18.60 3.64 -2.20
N ILE A 325 -19.44 4.20 -1.33
CA ILE A 325 -20.70 3.58 -0.92
C ILE A 325 -21.83 4.26 -1.69
N THR A 326 -22.73 3.47 -2.26
CA THR A 326 -23.88 4.05 -2.96
C THR A 326 -24.83 4.70 -1.94
N PRO A 327 -25.45 5.85 -2.27
CA PRO A 327 -26.25 6.65 -1.32
C PRO A 327 -27.57 5.95 -0.93
N PHE A 328 -27.94 4.88 -1.64
CA PHE A 328 -29.09 4.04 -1.38
C PHE A 328 -28.75 2.76 -0.60
N THR A 329 -27.69 2.78 0.19
CA THR A 329 -27.32 1.64 1.03
C THR A 329 -27.86 1.81 2.46
N ALA A 330 -28.68 0.88 2.90
CA ALA A 330 -29.07 0.74 4.31
C ALA A 330 -28.19 -0.34 4.97
N GLU A 331 -27.38 0.06 5.95
CA GLU A 331 -26.70 -0.87 6.84
C GLU A 331 -27.68 -1.36 7.92
N VAL A 332 -27.89 -2.68 7.98
CA VAL A 332 -28.93 -3.28 8.80
C VAL A 332 -28.41 -4.45 9.64
N SER A 333 -29.10 -4.77 10.74
CA SER A 333 -28.78 -5.95 11.56
C SER A 333 -29.07 -7.24 10.79
N ALA A 334 -28.51 -8.37 11.22
CA ALA A 334 -28.75 -9.68 10.61
C ALA A 334 -30.26 -10.04 10.52
N THR A 335 -31.03 -9.70 11.55
CA THR A 335 -32.47 -9.96 11.60
C THR A 335 -33.25 -9.07 10.63
N VAL A 336 -32.90 -7.79 10.54
CA VAL A 336 -33.49 -6.85 9.59
C VAL A 336 -33.11 -7.23 8.17
N PHE A 337 -31.86 -7.66 7.93
CA PHE A 337 -31.38 -8.15 6.64
C PHE A 337 -32.23 -9.31 6.13
N ALA A 338 -32.39 -10.37 6.94
CA ALA A 338 -33.20 -11.53 6.58
C ALA A 338 -34.68 -11.16 6.34
N SER A 339 -35.22 -10.22 7.11
CA SER A 339 -36.62 -9.78 6.94
C SER A 339 -36.79 -8.93 5.68
N ALA A 340 -35.82 -8.06 5.37
CA ALA A 340 -35.81 -7.24 4.17
C ALA A 340 -35.62 -8.09 2.90
N GLU A 341 -34.84 -9.16 2.97
CA GLU A 341 -34.67 -10.12 1.86
C GLU A 341 -36.01 -10.79 1.46
N ASN A 342 -36.90 -11.02 2.44
CA ASN A 342 -38.23 -11.60 2.20
C ASN A 342 -39.30 -10.56 1.85
N ASN A 343 -39.20 -9.33 2.34
CA ASN A 343 -40.18 -8.25 2.12
C ASN A 343 -39.50 -6.94 1.70
N PRO A 344 -38.84 -6.90 0.52
CA PRO A 344 -37.92 -5.83 0.15
C PRO A 344 -38.58 -4.45 0.12
N LEU A 345 -39.74 -4.29 -0.53
CA LEU A 345 -40.41 -2.99 -0.65
C LEU A 345 -40.88 -2.43 0.69
N GLU A 346 -41.35 -3.27 1.60
CA GLU A 346 -41.76 -2.82 2.93
C GLU A 346 -40.56 -2.24 3.69
N TYR A 347 -39.41 -2.88 3.59
CA TYR A 347 -38.18 -2.40 4.20
C TYR A 347 -37.56 -1.22 3.46
N VAL A 348 -37.76 -1.08 2.15
CA VAL A 348 -37.43 0.15 1.41
C VAL A 348 -38.22 1.33 1.99
N VAL A 349 -39.54 1.19 2.18
CA VAL A 349 -40.37 2.24 2.80
C VAL A 349 -39.91 2.55 4.22
N LYS A 350 -39.59 1.54 5.04
CA LYS A 350 -39.13 1.74 6.42
C LYS A 350 -37.81 2.50 6.51
N ASN A 351 -36.84 2.21 5.63
CA ASN A 351 -35.48 2.76 5.72
C ASN A 351 -35.30 4.07 4.93
N PHE A 352 -35.96 4.19 3.77
CA PHE A 352 -35.75 5.32 2.86
C PHE A 352 -36.93 6.31 2.82
N TYR A 353 -38.11 5.94 3.33
CA TYR A 353 -39.31 6.80 3.38
C TYR A 353 -39.88 6.93 4.82
N PRO A 354 -39.11 7.46 5.79
CA PRO A 354 -39.49 7.47 7.20
C PRO A 354 -40.66 8.43 7.52
N ASN A 355 -40.85 9.49 6.73
CA ASN A 355 -41.85 10.52 6.99
C ASN A 355 -43.10 10.38 6.09
N LYS A 356 -44.21 9.93 6.68
CA LYS A 356 -45.51 9.80 5.99
C LYS A 356 -46.05 11.10 5.40
N LYS A 357 -45.75 12.26 6.02
CA LYS A 357 -46.21 13.57 5.50
C LYS A 357 -45.60 13.90 4.15
N SER A 358 -44.45 13.34 3.83
CA SER A 358 -43.74 13.55 2.57
C SER A 358 -44.17 12.56 1.46
N TYR A 359 -45.05 11.59 1.74
CA TYR A 359 -45.42 10.57 0.75
C TYR A 359 -45.99 11.14 -0.55
N PRO A 360 -46.87 12.16 -0.55
CA PRO A 360 -47.36 12.74 -1.80
C PRO A 360 -46.22 13.30 -2.68
N GLU A 361 -45.30 14.06 -2.10
CA GLU A 361 -44.15 14.60 -2.83
C GLU A 361 -43.21 13.48 -3.34
N GLN A 362 -43.01 12.43 -2.54
CA GLN A 362 -42.17 11.29 -2.89
C GLN A 362 -42.80 10.44 -4.01
N ILE A 363 -44.12 10.25 -4.00
CA ILE A 363 -44.85 9.57 -5.08
C ILE A 363 -44.71 10.35 -6.39
N GLN A 364 -44.87 11.67 -6.35
CA GLN A 364 -44.66 12.52 -7.54
C GLN A 364 -43.23 12.42 -8.09
N LYS A 365 -42.22 12.37 -7.22
CA LYS A 365 -40.82 12.13 -7.63
C LYS A 365 -40.65 10.76 -8.28
N LEU A 366 -41.33 9.72 -7.79
CA LEU A 366 -41.30 8.38 -8.37
C LEU A 366 -42.00 8.33 -9.74
N TYR A 367 -43.10 9.05 -9.96
CA TYR A 367 -43.70 9.16 -11.29
C TYR A 367 -42.78 9.86 -12.28
N ARG A 368 -42.22 11.01 -11.88
CA ARG A 368 -41.25 11.73 -12.69
C ARG A 368 -40.05 10.86 -13.02
N LEU A 369 -39.56 10.08 -12.06
CA LEU A 369 -38.47 9.13 -12.29
C LEU A 369 -38.82 8.12 -13.41
N VAL A 370 -40.01 7.53 -13.39
CA VAL A 370 -40.43 6.59 -14.45
C VAL A 370 -40.42 7.27 -15.81
N GLU A 371 -40.95 8.49 -15.90
CA GLU A 371 -40.98 9.28 -17.13
C GLU A 371 -39.57 9.60 -17.63
N GLU A 372 -38.67 10.06 -16.76
CA GLU A 372 -37.28 10.38 -17.12
C GLU A 372 -36.52 9.12 -17.56
N LEU A 373 -36.71 7.98 -16.89
CA LEU A 373 -36.08 6.71 -17.26
C LEU A 373 -36.56 6.20 -18.63
N GLU A 374 -37.84 6.33 -18.94
CA GLU A 374 -38.37 5.96 -20.26
C GLU A 374 -37.81 6.87 -21.35
N THR A 375 -37.83 8.19 -21.14
CA THR A 375 -37.25 9.17 -22.08
C THR A 375 -35.78 8.86 -22.36
N LEU A 376 -34.99 8.52 -21.34
CA LEU A 376 -33.59 8.15 -21.52
C LEU A 376 -33.41 6.80 -22.23
N ARG A 377 -34.32 5.84 -22.07
CA ARG A 377 -34.27 4.57 -22.84
C ARG A 377 -34.56 4.81 -24.32
N ASP A 378 -35.58 5.60 -24.64
CA ASP A 378 -35.91 5.99 -26.01
C ASP A 378 -34.73 6.78 -26.64
N ALA A 379 -34.17 7.74 -25.89
CA ALA A 379 -33.00 8.50 -26.31
C ALA A 379 -31.76 7.62 -26.52
N LYS A 380 -31.54 6.61 -25.67
CA LYS A 380 -30.44 5.65 -25.83
C LYS A 380 -30.57 4.91 -27.16
N GLN A 381 -31.77 4.43 -27.50
CA GLN A 381 -32.01 3.77 -28.79
C GLN A 381 -31.74 4.69 -29.98
N ILE A 382 -32.16 5.96 -29.89
CA ILE A 382 -31.87 6.98 -30.91
C ILE A 382 -30.36 7.19 -31.08
N ILE A 383 -29.62 7.33 -29.98
CA ILE A 383 -28.16 7.48 -29.98
C ILE A 383 -27.48 6.27 -30.62
N GLU A 384 -27.92 5.04 -30.29
CA GLU A 384 -27.39 3.82 -30.91
C GLU A 384 -27.66 3.77 -32.43
N ASN A 385 -28.84 4.20 -32.87
CA ASN A 385 -29.14 4.31 -34.31
C ASN A 385 -28.16 5.28 -35.00
N TYR A 386 -27.88 6.42 -34.39
CA TYR A 386 -26.90 7.37 -34.92
C TYR A 386 -25.48 6.82 -34.90
N LYS A 387 -25.07 6.07 -33.87
CA LYS A 387 -23.75 5.41 -33.86
C LYS A 387 -23.61 4.46 -35.04
N VAL A 388 -24.62 3.64 -35.31
CA VAL A 388 -24.64 2.72 -36.46
C VAL A 388 -24.55 3.47 -37.78
N GLU A 389 -25.29 4.57 -37.94
CA GLU A 389 -25.19 5.43 -39.12
C GLU A 389 -23.78 6.02 -39.27
N TYR A 390 -23.12 6.36 -38.17
CA TYR A 390 -21.83 7.04 -38.19
C TYR A 390 -20.66 6.09 -38.40
N GLN A 391 -20.84 4.79 -38.14
CA GLN A 391 -19.78 3.78 -38.31
C GLN A 391 -19.16 3.81 -39.71
N GLN A 392 -19.93 4.10 -40.76
CA GLN A 392 -19.42 4.20 -42.12
C GLN A 392 -18.40 5.34 -42.33
N TYR A 393 -18.36 6.33 -41.42
CA TYR A 393 -17.48 7.49 -41.50
C TYR A 393 -16.27 7.41 -40.55
N LEU A 394 -16.24 6.45 -39.61
CA LEU A 394 -15.22 6.39 -38.55
C LEU A 394 -13.83 5.91 -39.04
N GLY A 395 -13.70 5.42 -40.28
CA GLY A 395 -12.43 4.91 -40.79
C GLY A 395 -11.90 3.72 -39.99
N ASP A 396 -10.57 3.58 -39.89
CA ASP A 396 -9.92 2.48 -39.16
C ASP A 396 -9.72 2.85 -37.68
N VAL A 397 -10.73 2.56 -36.86
CA VAL A 397 -10.64 2.69 -35.39
C VAL A 397 -10.00 1.42 -34.83
N PRO A 398 -8.90 1.52 -34.06
CA PRO A 398 -8.27 0.34 -33.48
C PRO A 398 -9.24 -0.47 -32.61
N ASN A 399 -9.29 -1.79 -32.80
CA ASN A 399 -10.18 -2.69 -32.06
C ASN A 399 -10.08 -2.51 -30.53
N PHE A 400 -8.87 -2.28 -30.00
CA PHE A 400 -8.68 -2.12 -28.56
C PHE A 400 -9.42 -0.90 -27.98
N ILE A 401 -9.69 0.14 -28.79
CA ILE A 401 -10.50 1.28 -28.36
C ILE A 401 -11.96 0.87 -28.20
N MET A 402 -12.51 0.16 -29.19
CA MET A 402 -13.89 -0.33 -29.13
C MET A 402 -14.07 -1.40 -28.04
N GLU A 403 -13.07 -2.26 -27.82
CA GLU A 403 -13.14 -3.30 -26.78
C GLU A 403 -13.04 -2.75 -25.36
N ASN A 404 -12.30 -1.65 -25.13
CA ASN A 404 -11.98 -1.17 -23.79
C ASN A 404 -12.61 0.19 -23.44
N ASP A 405 -12.93 1.05 -24.41
CA ASP A 405 -13.49 2.39 -24.17
C ASP A 405 -14.46 2.87 -25.26
N GLU A 406 -15.33 1.99 -25.78
CA GLU A 406 -16.34 2.37 -26.79
C GLU A 406 -17.19 3.57 -26.33
N SER A 407 -17.65 3.53 -25.07
CA SER A 407 -18.45 4.61 -24.49
C SER A 407 -17.69 5.93 -24.41
N GLY A 408 -16.41 5.89 -24.01
CA GLY A 408 -15.55 7.08 -23.97
C GLY A 408 -15.23 7.60 -25.36
N PHE A 409 -14.99 6.72 -26.32
CA PHE A 409 -14.76 7.05 -27.73
C PHE A 409 -15.93 7.87 -28.30
N TYR A 410 -17.16 7.37 -28.25
CA TYR A 410 -18.32 8.10 -28.77
C TYR A 410 -18.61 9.38 -27.98
N SER A 411 -18.40 9.38 -26.66
CA SER A 411 -18.55 10.60 -25.87
C SER A 411 -17.58 11.70 -26.31
N ARG A 412 -16.34 11.35 -26.67
CA ARG A 412 -15.35 12.30 -27.21
C ARG A 412 -15.66 12.81 -28.61
N LEU A 413 -16.47 12.06 -29.38
CA LEU A 413 -17.03 12.51 -30.65
C LEU A 413 -18.24 13.45 -30.46
N GLY A 414 -18.76 13.59 -29.24
CA GLY A 414 -19.86 14.51 -28.91
C GLY A 414 -21.23 13.83 -28.72
N PHE A 415 -21.30 12.50 -28.74
CA PHE A 415 -22.51 11.77 -28.40
C PHE A 415 -22.81 11.88 -26.91
N ALA A 416 -24.08 12.05 -26.55
CA ALA A 416 -24.49 11.92 -25.15
C ALA A 416 -24.24 10.48 -24.69
N ASN A 417 -23.70 10.33 -23.47
CA ASN A 417 -23.48 9.03 -22.86
C ASN A 417 -24.57 8.76 -21.82
N ILE A 418 -25.46 7.82 -22.14
CA ILE A 418 -26.47 7.32 -21.22
C ILE A 418 -25.94 6.02 -20.61
N ASP A 419 -25.31 6.15 -19.45
CA ASP A 419 -24.81 5.03 -18.67
C ASP A 419 -25.96 4.10 -18.26
N GLU A 420 -25.75 2.78 -18.39
CA GLU A 420 -26.66 1.78 -17.82
C GLU A 420 -26.90 2.00 -16.32
N SER A 421 -25.91 2.48 -15.56
CA SER A 421 -26.03 2.82 -14.14
C SER A 421 -26.97 4.00 -13.85
N VAL A 422 -27.27 4.83 -14.86
CA VAL A 422 -28.30 5.89 -14.76
C VAL A 422 -29.69 5.30 -15.02
N LEU A 423 -29.77 4.26 -15.87
CA LEU A 423 -31.01 3.55 -16.18
C LEU A 423 -31.39 2.49 -15.13
N THR A 424 -30.44 2.11 -14.27
CA THR A 424 -30.57 1.10 -13.22
C THR A 424 -30.44 1.75 -11.85
N VAL A 425 -31.58 2.15 -11.30
CA VAL A 425 -31.66 2.67 -9.94
C VAL A 425 -31.88 1.50 -8.99
N GLU A 426 -31.10 1.38 -7.92
CA GLU A 426 -31.24 0.26 -6.97
C GLU A 426 -31.11 0.72 -5.51
N TYR A 427 -31.94 0.17 -4.63
CA TYR A 427 -31.72 0.23 -3.18
C TYR A 427 -30.90 -0.97 -2.72
N LYS A 428 -29.88 -0.76 -1.89
CA LYS A 428 -28.99 -1.81 -1.37
C LYS A 428 -29.21 -2.00 0.12
N PHE A 429 -29.34 -3.25 0.55
CA PHE A 429 -29.26 -3.62 1.96
C PHE A 429 -27.92 -4.32 2.21
N SER A 430 -27.21 -3.90 3.25
CA SER A 430 -25.90 -4.46 3.61
C SER A 430 -25.88 -4.88 5.07
N TYR A 431 -25.29 -6.03 5.35
CA TYR A 431 -25.03 -6.53 6.69
C TYR A 431 -23.56 -6.94 6.81
N THR A 432 -22.92 -6.43 7.85
CA THR A 432 -21.57 -6.83 8.27
C THR A 432 -21.64 -7.33 9.71
N SER A 433 -21.10 -8.52 9.99
CA SER A 433 -21.06 -9.06 11.35
C SER A 433 -20.16 -8.21 12.27
N GLY A 434 -20.40 -8.22 13.58
CA GLY A 434 -19.64 -7.40 14.54
C GLY A 434 -18.12 -7.65 14.56
N GLY A 435 -17.66 -8.79 14.03
CA GLY A 435 -16.24 -9.11 13.85
C GLY A 435 -15.70 -8.88 12.43
N GLY A 436 -16.51 -8.37 11.49
CA GLY A 436 -16.12 -8.11 10.10
C GLY A 436 -15.98 -9.35 9.19
N MET A 437 -16.13 -10.56 9.74
CA MET A 437 -15.85 -11.83 9.05
C MET A 437 -16.94 -12.28 8.07
N ALA A 438 -18.14 -11.72 8.15
CA ALA A 438 -19.25 -12.07 7.26
C ALA A 438 -19.91 -10.80 6.75
N GLN A 439 -19.92 -10.63 5.43
CA GLN A 439 -20.61 -9.55 4.72
C GLN A 439 -21.65 -10.15 3.79
N ARG A 440 -22.89 -9.64 3.86
CA ARG A 440 -23.98 -9.99 2.93
C ARG A 440 -24.57 -8.70 2.38
N SER A 441 -24.96 -8.71 1.12
CA SER A 441 -25.76 -7.65 0.53
C SER A 441 -26.70 -8.16 -0.53
N PHE A 442 -27.87 -7.54 -0.66
CA PHE A 442 -28.76 -7.71 -1.80
C PHE A 442 -29.23 -6.32 -2.27
N THR A 443 -29.68 -6.24 -3.52
CA THR A 443 -30.24 -5.01 -4.10
C THR A 443 -31.70 -5.21 -4.51
N VAL A 444 -32.45 -4.12 -4.49
CA VAL A 444 -33.83 -4.03 -4.97
C VAL A 444 -33.81 -3.10 -6.17
N PRO A 445 -33.85 -3.63 -7.41
CA PRO A 445 -33.83 -2.81 -8.60
C PRO A 445 -35.16 -2.07 -8.76
N MET A 446 -35.10 -0.76 -8.94
CA MET A 446 -36.23 0.12 -9.21
C MET A 446 -36.55 0.09 -10.71
N THR A 447 -36.99 -1.08 -11.20
CA THR A 447 -37.60 -1.19 -12.53
C THR A 447 -38.93 -0.44 -12.56
N GLU A 448 -39.49 -0.26 -13.75
CA GLU A 448 -40.82 0.37 -13.90
C GLU A 448 -41.86 -0.34 -13.02
N GLU A 449 -41.87 -1.67 -13.04
CA GLU A 449 -42.77 -2.51 -12.25
C GLU A 449 -42.55 -2.31 -10.75
N THR A 450 -41.29 -2.36 -10.29
CA THR A 450 -40.96 -2.18 -8.88
C THR A 450 -41.31 -0.77 -8.38
N ILE A 451 -41.10 0.26 -9.20
CA ILE A 451 -41.48 1.64 -8.85
C ILE A 451 -43.01 1.74 -8.74
N VAL A 452 -43.75 1.15 -9.68
CA VAL A 452 -45.23 1.11 -9.61
C VAL A 452 -45.71 0.39 -8.35
N GLU A 453 -45.09 -0.71 -7.96
CA GLU A 453 -45.41 -1.41 -6.71
C GLU A 453 -45.06 -0.58 -5.47
N LEU A 454 -43.89 0.07 -5.45
CA LEU A 454 -43.49 0.97 -4.37
C LEU A 454 -44.49 2.12 -4.20
N ILE A 455 -44.92 2.72 -5.31
CA ILE A 455 -45.96 3.75 -5.32
C ILE A 455 -47.25 3.22 -4.69
N LYS A 456 -47.74 2.04 -5.11
CA LYS A 456 -48.93 1.41 -4.50
C LYS A 456 -48.78 1.21 -2.98
N VAL A 457 -47.61 0.79 -2.51
CA VAL A 457 -47.34 0.63 -1.07
C VAL A 457 -47.40 1.97 -0.35
N LEU A 458 -46.82 3.04 -0.92
CA LEU A 458 -46.89 4.38 -0.34
C LEU A 458 -48.33 4.94 -0.35
N GLU A 459 -49.04 4.74 -1.46
CA GLU A 459 -50.42 5.14 -1.68
C GLU A 459 -51.39 4.47 -0.69
N SER A 460 -51.20 3.19 -0.41
CA SER A 460 -52.01 2.45 0.59
C SER A 460 -51.92 3.05 2.01
N LYS A 461 -50.88 3.87 2.25
CA LYS A 461 -50.63 4.55 3.52
C LYS A 461 -51.08 6.02 3.51
N LEU A 462 -51.66 6.51 2.40
CA LEU A 462 -52.25 7.83 2.28
C LEU A 462 -53.70 7.88 2.80
N THR A 463 -54.19 9.08 3.10
CA THR A 463 -55.62 9.34 3.29
C THR A 463 -56.39 9.18 1.98
N ALA A 464 -57.68 8.81 2.02
CA ALA A 464 -58.51 8.62 0.83
C ALA A 464 -58.54 9.83 -0.13
N SER A 465 -58.53 11.06 0.39
CA SER A 465 -58.48 12.28 -0.43
C SER A 465 -57.14 12.46 -1.15
N ALA A 466 -56.02 12.21 -0.45
CA ALA A 466 -54.69 12.22 -1.04
C ALA A 466 -54.50 11.09 -2.06
N PHE A 467 -54.99 9.88 -1.76
CA PHE A 467 -54.98 8.75 -2.69
C PHE A 467 -55.72 9.08 -4.00
N ALA A 468 -56.95 9.61 -3.91
CA ALA A 468 -57.72 9.99 -5.10
C ALA A 468 -57.07 11.15 -5.90
N LYS A 469 -56.23 11.98 -5.27
CA LYS A 469 -55.46 13.02 -5.96
C LYS A 469 -54.27 12.42 -6.71
N GLU A 470 -53.49 11.55 -6.06
CA GLU A 470 -52.33 10.90 -6.68
C GLU A 470 -52.71 9.93 -7.80
N GLN A 471 -53.81 9.17 -7.64
CA GLN A 471 -54.32 8.31 -8.72
C GLN A 471 -54.69 9.08 -9.99
N ARG A 472 -55.09 10.36 -9.87
CA ARG A 472 -55.34 11.23 -11.03
C ARG A 472 -54.06 11.82 -11.64
N ALA A 473 -52.92 11.67 -10.99
CA ALA A 473 -51.61 12.11 -11.48
C ALA A 473 -50.79 10.97 -12.12
N LEU A 474 -51.22 9.72 -11.96
CA LEU A 474 -50.52 8.52 -12.43
C LEU A 474 -50.38 8.49 -13.97
N MET A 475 -49.14 8.59 -14.44
CA MET A 475 -48.78 8.36 -15.84
C MET A 475 -48.29 6.91 -16.02
N THR A 476 -49.13 6.04 -16.59
CA THR A 476 -48.74 4.65 -16.90
C THR A 476 -48.17 4.53 -18.30
N LYS A 477 -47.29 3.55 -18.54
CA LYS A 477 -46.81 3.22 -19.89
C LYS A 477 -47.94 2.95 -20.88
N LYS A 478 -48.97 2.22 -20.44
CA LYS A 478 -50.17 1.99 -21.26
C LYS A 478 -50.85 3.30 -21.66
N LEU A 479 -50.98 4.25 -20.73
CA LEU A 479 -51.53 5.57 -21.02
C LEU A 479 -50.63 6.32 -22.01
N ARG A 480 -49.31 6.32 -21.81
CA ARG A 480 -48.37 6.97 -22.75
C ARG A 480 -48.49 6.43 -24.17
N GLU A 481 -48.55 5.10 -24.32
CA GLU A 481 -48.76 4.44 -25.62
C GLU A 481 -50.10 4.82 -26.25
N VAL A 482 -51.18 4.88 -25.46
CA VAL A 482 -52.49 5.32 -25.96
C VAL A 482 -52.42 6.75 -26.50
N ILE A 483 -51.77 7.67 -25.78
CA ILE A 483 -51.59 9.06 -26.22
C ILE A 483 -50.71 9.15 -27.48
N LYS A 484 -49.56 8.45 -27.52
CA LYS A 484 -48.70 8.40 -28.71
C LYS A 484 -49.46 7.87 -29.94
N ASN A 485 -50.27 6.82 -29.78
CA ASN A 485 -51.09 6.27 -30.85
C ASN A 485 -52.22 7.22 -31.29
N ARG A 486 -52.92 7.86 -30.33
CA ARG A 486 -53.97 8.87 -30.60
C ARG A 486 -53.40 10.02 -31.44
N ASP A 487 -52.20 10.47 -31.09
CA ASP A 487 -51.52 11.57 -31.78
C ASP A 487 -50.71 11.08 -33.00
N ASN A 488 -50.88 9.82 -33.41
CA ASN A 488 -50.21 9.18 -34.55
C ASN A 488 -48.70 9.42 -34.57
N PHE A 489 -48.04 9.25 -33.41
CA PHE A 489 -46.60 9.48 -33.22
C PHE A 489 -46.13 10.82 -33.81
N THR A 490 -46.94 11.86 -33.64
CA THR A 490 -46.73 13.20 -34.20
C THR A 490 -46.79 14.25 -33.08
N CYS A 491 -45.88 15.22 -33.11
CA CYS A 491 -45.86 16.34 -32.19
C CYS A 491 -47.07 17.25 -32.40
N CYS A 492 -47.91 17.43 -31.37
CA CYS A 492 -49.11 18.27 -31.43
C CYS A 492 -48.81 19.76 -31.64
N ASN A 493 -47.57 20.22 -31.38
CA ASN A 493 -47.18 21.62 -31.53
C ASN A 493 -46.55 21.94 -32.90
N CYS A 494 -45.61 21.12 -33.37
CA CYS A 494 -44.88 21.40 -34.62
C CYS A 494 -45.21 20.45 -35.78
N SER A 495 -46.07 19.46 -35.57
CA SER A 495 -46.47 18.45 -36.57
C SER A 495 -45.34 17.54 -37.10
N ASN A 496 -44.14 17.59 -36.50
CA ASN A 496 -43.07 16.62 -36.84
C ASN A 496 -43.42 15.24 -36.27
N SER A 497 -43.05 14.17 -36.98
CA SER A 497 -43.44 12.79 -36.64
C SER A 497 -42.29 11.82 -36.80
N THR A 498 -42.36 10.69 -36.09
CA THR A 498 -41.38 9.59 -36.26
C THR A 498 -41.45 8.93 -37.63
N HIS A 499 -42.54 9.13 -38.38
CA HIS A 499 -42.64 8.67 -39.77
C HIS A 499 -41.75 9.48 -40.73
N VAL A 500 -41.55 10.77 -40.43
CA VAL A 500 -40.71 11.68 -41.23
C VAL A 500 -39.28 11.68 -40.72
N GLU A 501 -39.10 11.69 -39.39
CA GLU A 501 -37.81 11.66 -38.72
C GLU A 501 -37.77 10.46 -37.76
N PRO A 502 -37.27 9.29 -38.20
CA PRO A 502 -37.29 8.06 -37.39
C PRO A 502 -36.60 8.16 -36.04
N ASN A 503 -35.63 9.06 -35.92
CA ASN A 503 -34.85 9.31 -34.70
C ASN A 503 -35.41 10.50 -33.87
N LEU A 504 -36.67 10.88 -34.07
CA LEU A 504 -37.33 11.94 -33.30
C LEU A 504 -37.76 11.44 -31.92
N LEU A 505 -37.18 12.01 -30.85
CA LEU A 505 -37.64 11.77 -29.48
C LEU A 505 -38.99 12.48 -29.23
N LEU A 506 -40.01 11.69 -28.92
CA LEU A 506 -41.35 12.13 -28.54
C LEU A 506 -41.63 11.82 -27.07
N GLU A 507 -42.16 12.80 -26.36
CA GLU A 507 -42.49 12.76 -24.95
C GLU A 507 -43.98 13.07 -24.75
N ILE A 508 -44.58 12.49 -23.70
CA ILE A 508 -45.94 12.84 -23.29
C ILE A 508 -45.86 13.97 -22.28
N ASP A 509 -46.58 15.04 -22.55
CA ASP A 509 -46.59 16.25 -21.73
C ASP A 509 -48.03 16.66 -21.37
N HIS A 510 -48.18 17.35 -20.25
CA HIS A 510 -49.48 17.88 -19.81
C HIS A 510 -49.73 19.26 -20.40
N ILE A 511 -50.87 19.43 -21.09
CA ILE A 511 -51.32 20.73 -21.61
C ILE A 511 -51.37 21.76 -20.47
N ILE A 512 -52.04 21.41 -19.37
CA ILE A 512 -51.95 22.10 -18.08
C ILE A 512 -50.95 21.35 -17.20
N PRO A 513 -49.79 21.94 -16.84
CA PRO A 513 -48.78 21.28 -16.02
C PRO A 513 -49.29 20.86 -14.64
N VAL A 514 -48.77 19.75 -14.12
CA VAL A 514 -49.10 19.23 -12.77
C VAL A 514 -48.79 20.26 -11.67
N SER A 515 -47.68 21.02 -11.82
CA SER A 515 -47.31 22.11 -10.91
C SER A 515 -48.36 23.23 -10.82
N LYS A 516 -49.22 23.35 -11.84
CA LYS A 516 -50.32 24.31 -11.95
C LYS A 516 -51.69 23.67 -11.72
N GLY A 517 -51.73 22.43 -11.22
CA GLY A 517 -52.96 21.72 -10.87
C GLY A 517 -53.59 20.91 -12.00
N GLY A 518 -52.89 20.69 -13.11
CA GLY A 518 -53.35 19.81 -14.18
C GLY A 518 -53.41 18.34 -13.77
N TYR A 519 -54.34 17.60 -14.37
CA TYR A 519 -54.56 16.17 -14.12
C TYR A 519 -53.95 15.31 -15.23
N THR A 520 -53.51 14.10 -14.89
CA THR A 520 -53.05 13.08 -15.86
C THR A 520 -54.25 12.33 -16.42
N VAL A 521 -54.95 12.97 -17.35
CA VAL A 521 -56.12 12.42 -18.06
C VAL A 521 -55.93 12.66 -19.55
N GLU A 522 -56.48 11.79 -20.39
CA GLU A 522 -56.22 11.80 -21.85
C GLU A 522 -56.40 13.19 -22.48
N ASP A 523 -57.46 13.91 -22.11
CA ASP A 523 -57.78 15.26 -22.63
C ASP A 523 -56.76 16.34 -22.23
N ASN A 524 -56.00 16.13 -21.15
CA ASN A 524 -54.95 17.06 -20.69
C ASN A 524 -53.55 16.59 -21.10
N LEU A 525 -53.43 15.50 -21.86
CA LEU A 525 -52.15 14.98 -22.33
C LEU A 525 -51.98 15.21 -23.84
N GLN A 526 -50.75 15.44 -24.25
CA GLN A 526 -50.35 15.64 -25.64
C GLN A 526 -48.97 15.05 -25.91
N THR A 527 -48.75 14.60 -27.14
CA THR A 527 -47.43 14.18 -27.62
C THR A 527 -46.65 15.39 -28.12
N LEU A 528 -45.47 15.65 -27.56
CA LEU A 528 -44.56 16.71 -28.00
C LEU A 528 -43.19 16.14 -28.38
N CYS A 529 -42.54 16.69 -29.40
CA CYS A 529 -41.12 16.42 -29.59
C CYS A 529 -40.29 17.08 -28.50
N TRP A 530 -39.12 16.52 -28.19
CA TRP A 530 -38.25 17.00 -27.12
C TRP A 530 -37.94 18.51 -27.20
N LYS A 531 -37.81 19.09 -28.41
CA LYS A 531 -37.64 20.55 -28.62
C LYS A 531 -38.86 21.34 -28.15
N CYS A 532 -40.04 20.91 -28.55
CA CYS A 532 -41.29 21.56 -28.18
C CYS A 532 -41.57 21.39 -26.68
N ASN A 533 -41.32 20.19 -26.13
CA ASN A 533 -41.49 19.92 -24.71
C ASN A 533 -40.54 20.79 -23.86
N ARG A 534 -39.26 20.86 -24.25
CA ARG A 534 -38.25 21.73 -23.60
C ARG A 534 -38.66 23.20 -23.63
N ALA A 535 -39.16 23.69 -24.77
CA ALA A 535 -39.60 25.08 -24.92
C ALA A 535 -40.85 25.41 -24.10
N LYS A 536 -41.80 24.47 -24.01
CA LYS A 536 -43.02 24.57 -23.21
C LYS A 536 -42.69 24.58 -21.72
N SER A 537 -41.92 23.60 -21.25
CA SER A 537 -41.60 23.44 -19.82
C SER A 537 -42.88 23.50 -18.96
N ASP A 538 -42.90 24.32 -17.91
CA ASP A 538 -44.06 24.53 -17.04
C ASP A 538 -45.06 25.59 -17.54
N LYS A 539 -44.94 26.05 -18.80
CA LYS A 539 -45.84 27.06 -19.37
C LYS A 539 -47.15 26.43 -19.83
N ILE A 540 -48.23 27.20 -19.68
CA ILE A 540 -49.50 26.92 -20.34
C ILE A 540 -49.43 27.66 -21.67
N ILE A 541 -49.39 26.91 -22.77
CA ILE A 541 -49.39 27.48 -24.12
C ILE A 541 -50.87 27.61 -24.52
N SER A 542 -51.32 28.85 -24.68
CA SER A 542 -52.70 29.20 -25.04
C SER A 542 -52.96 29.08 -26.53
#